data_AF-A0A2V5H8R1-F1
#
_entry.id   AF-A0A2V5H8R1-F1
#
_cell.length_a   1.000
_cell.length_b   1.000
_cell.length_c   1.000
_cell.angle_alpha   90.00
_cell.angle_beta   90.00
_cell.angle_gamma   90.00
#
_symmetry.space_group_name_H-M   'P 1'
#
loop_
_entity.id
_entity.type
_entity.pdbx_description
1 polymer ?
#
loop_
_entity_poly.entity_id
_entity_poly.type
_entity_poly.pdbx_seq_one_letter_code
_entity_poly.pdbx_strand_id
1 'polypeptide(L)'
;MPRIPSPSSKLTTQISSATRTLLNTSTPKPLTLTTSRITRLPLPAATPPQRNHSTTTNLNKYTAGNMTSQPPKNEMVYFPGVMSPSRKFGVFRKVLHTGLYSQFVAMEVPVNGEIGDEVHTVDQTLIFTHGTGKAIVAGKEQEVKQGDVVIVPAGTQHQFLNAGDTPLELVTIYAPAEHDPRTVHQTKEEGDAQEEAGEDEAPEWSQRSKSENERIGLVKVPQ
;
A
#
# COMPACT_ATOMS: atom_id res chain seq x y z
N MET A 1 -47.13 -8.22 -4.68
CA MET A 1 -47.39 -9.55 -4.08
C MET A 1 -47.70 -10.51 -5.21
N PRO A 2 -46.80 -11.46 -5.47
CA PRO A 2 -47.07 -12.83 -5.06
C PRO A 2 -45.90 -13.44 -4.27
N ARG A 3 -46.24 -14.16 -3.20
CA ARG A 3 -45.37 -15.02 -2.39
C ARG A 3 -45.34 -16.43 -2.99
N ILE A 4 -44.34 -17.23 -2.57
CA ILE A 4 -44.29 -18.71 -2.39
C ILE A 4 -42.93 -19.26 -2.91
N PRO A 5 -42.23 -20.21 -2.25
CA PRO A 5 -41.77 -20.24 -0.85
C PRO A 5 -40.26 -20.61 -0.75
N SER A 6 -39.72 -20.62 0.47
CA SER A 6 -38.40 -21.18 0.81
C SER A 6 -38.45 -22.70 1.03
N PRO A 7 -37.33 -23.43 0.86
CA PRO A 7 -37.11 -24.67 1.57
C PRO A 7 -36.02 -24.53 2.64
N SER A 8 -36.44 -24.76 3.88
CA SER A 8 -35.60 -25.19 4.98
C SER A 8 -35.39 -26.70 4.86
N SER A 9 -34.16 -27.19 5.03
CA SER A 9 -33.95 -28.44 5.77
C SER A 9 -32.51 -28.58 6.26
N LYS A 10 -32.42 -28.82 7.56
CA LYS A 10 -31.26 -29.18 8.38
C LYS A 10 -30.52 -30.40 7.82
N LEU A 11 -29.20 -30.41 7.96
CA LEU A 11 -28.44 -31.67 8.06
C LEU A 11 -27.67 -31.72 9.38
N THR A 12 -28.03 -32.71 10.18
CA THR A 12 -27.46 -33.05 11.47
C THR A 12 -26.40 -34.15 11.26
N THR A 13 -25.23 -33.92 11.86
CA THR A 13 -24.28 -34.86 12.49
C THR A 13 -24.10 -36.26 11.91
N GLN A 14 -22.85 -36.59 11.55
CA GLN A 14 -22.23 -37.84 12.01
C GLN A 14 -20.80 -37.61 12.48
N ILE A 15 -20.58 -38.02 13.73
CA ILE A 15 -19.30 -38.20 14.40
C ILE A 15 -18.90 -39.64 14.11
N SER A 16 -17.68 -39.87 13.61
CA SER A 16 -17.08 -41.20 13.59
C SER A 16 -15.74 -41.15 14.30
N SER A 17 -15.75 -41.69 15.52
CA SER A 17 -14.59 -42.10 16.30
C SER A 17 -13.93 -43.32 15.68
N ALA A 18 -12.60 -43.32 15.55
CA ALA A 18 -11.81 -44.53 15.54
C ALA A 18 -10.52 -44.33 16.34
N THR A 19 -10.17 -45.39 17.06
CA THR A 19 -9.42 -45.41 18.31
C THR A 19 -8.17 -46.25 18.14
N ARG A 20 -7.05 -45.85 18.76
CA ARG A 20 -5.87 -46.67 19.16
C ARG A 20 -5.07 -47.35 18.03
N THR A 21 -3.80 -47.73 18.12
CA THR A 21 -2.64 -47.57 19.03
C THR A 21 -1.50 -48.27 18.26
N LEU A 22 -0.26 -47.79 18.37
CA LEU A 22 0.91 -48.57 18.83
C LEU A 22 2.18 -47.78 18.58
N LEU A 23 2.89 -47.52 19.68
CA LEU A 23 4.29 -47.09 19.69
C LEU A 23 5.14 -48.19 19.05
N ASN A 24 6.17 -47.79 18.30
CA ASN A 24 7.34 -48.63 18.12
C ASN A 24 8.60 -47.76 18.24
N THR A 25 9.24 -47.84 19.40
CA THR A 25 10.53 -47.22 19.70
C THR A 25 11.62 -48.26 19.46
N SER A 26 12.46 -48.07 18.45
CA SER A 26 13.70 -48.84 18.29
C SER A 26 14.88 -47.88 18.22
N THR A 27 15.60 -47.76 19.34
CA THR A 27 16.89 -47.08 19.46
C THR A 27 18.02 -47.94 18.88
N PRO A 28 18.84 -47.45 17.94
CA PRO A 28 20.09 -48.13 17.57
C PRO A 28 21.25 -47.78 18.52
N LYS A 29 22.09 -48.79 18.79
CA LYS A 29 23.30 -48.77 19.65
C LYS A 29 24.41 -47.85 19.11
N PRO A 30 25.30 -47.31 19.97
CA PRO A 30 26.33 -46.38 19.54
C PRO A 30 27.51 -47.09 18.85
N LEU A 31 27.96 -46.50 17.74
CA LEU A 31 29.21 -46.81 17.06
C LEU A 31 30.36 -46.08 17.77
N THR A 32 31.36 -46.83 18.24
CA THR A 32 32.63 -46.30 18.76
C THR A 32 33.46 -45.72 17.61
N LEU A 33 33.64 -44.39 17.60
CA LEU A 33 34.50 -43.69 16.66
C LEU A 33 35.84 -43.36 17.35
N THR A 34 36.93 -43.91 16.83
CA THR A 34 38.30 -43.64 17.24
C THR A 34 38.63 -42.16 17.01
N THR A 35 38.97 -41.43 18.08
CA THR A 35 39.30 -40.00 17.97
C THR A 35 40.78 -39.82 17.67
N SER A 36 41.13 -39.57 16.40
CA SER A 36 42.43 -39.00 16.04
C SER A 36 42.38 -37.49 16.29
N ARG A 37 43.21 -37.01 17.23
CA ARG A 37 43.41 -35.57 17.48
C ARG A 37 43.99 -34.90 16.23
N ILE A 38 43.17 -34.17 15.49
CA ILE A 38 43.63 -33.18 14.50
C ILE A 38 43.59 -31.82 15.19
N THR A 39 44.76 -31.26 15.46
CA THR A 39 44.91 -29.90 15.97
C THR A 39 44.49 -28.92 14.88
N ARG A 40 43.28 -28.33 14.97
CA ARG A 40 42.87 -27.22 14.11
C ARG A 40 43.45 -25.91 14.64
N LEU A 41 44.24 -25.23 13.81
CA LEU A 41 44.60 -23.82 14.00
C LEU A 41 43.32 -22.96 13.97
N PRO A 42 43.20 -21.94 14.84
CA PRO A 42 42.05 -21.04 14.81
C PRO A 42 42.10 -20.17 13.55
N LEU A 43 41.01 -20.16 12.78
CA LEU A 43 40.77 -19.16 11.74
C LEU A 43 40.43 -17.81 12.42
N PRO A 44 40.87 -16.67 11.88
CA PRO A 44 40.47 -15.37 12.40
C PRO A 44 38.97 -15.19 12.19
N ALA A 45 38.28 -14.70 13.23
CA ALA A 45 36.88 -14.32 13.15
C ALA A 45 36.72 -13.22 12.09
N ALA A 46 36.05 -13.54 10.98
CA ALA A 46 35.62 -12.53 10.03
C ALA A 46 34.46 -11.75 10.68
N THR A 47 34.74 -10.52 11.10
CA THR A 47 33.72 -9.56 11.50
C THR A 47 32.76 -9.39 10.31
N PRO A 48 31.45 -9.65 10.46
CA PRO A 48 30.52 -9.34 9.38
C PRO A 48 30.60 -7.82 9.14
N PRO A 49 30.57 -7.37 7.87
CA PRO A 49 30.58 -5.93 7.61
C PRO A 49 29.36 -5.33 8.30
N GLN A 50 29.61 -4.43 9.25
CA GLN A 50 28.61 -3.54 9.81
C GLN A 50 28.06 -2.74 8.64
N ARG A 51 26.92 -3.20 8.11
CA ARG A 51 26.18 -2.52 7.07
C ARG A 51 25.57 -1.30 7.75
N ASN A 52 26.26 -0.17 7.64
CA ASN A 52 25.72 1.12 8.02
C ASN A 52 24.46 1.35 7.18
N HIS A 53 23.30 0.98 7.71
CA HIS A 53 22.00 1.37 7.18
C HIS A 53 21.76 2.85 7.55
N SER A 54 22.58 3.72 6.97
CA SER A 54 22.19 5.12 6.80
C SER A 54 21.34 5.17 5.52
N THR A 55 20.09 4.78 5.65
CA THR A 55 19.11 4.95 4.57
C THR A 55 18.46 6.30 4.78
N THR A 56 19.16 7.36 4.38
CA THR A 56 18.51 8.66 4.17
C THR A 56 17.38 8.44 3.19
N THR A 57 16.15 8.57 3.67
CA THR A 57 14.90 8.54 2.91
C THR A 57 14.99 9.59 1.82
N ASN A 58 15.21 9.17 0.58
CA ASN A 58 15.27 10.11 -0.54
C ASN A 58 14.08 9.82 -1.46
N LEU A 59 12.89 10.25 -1.04
CA LEU A 59 11.76 10.51 -1.94
C LEU A 59 12.17 11.43 -3.11
N ASN A 60 13.29 12.16 -2.98
CA ASN A 60 13.95 12.90 -4.07
C ASN A 60 14.43 12.01 -5.23
N LYS A 61 14.50 10.68 -5.06
CA LYS A 61 14.75 9.77 -6.19
C LYS A 61 13.51 9.60 -7.09
N TYR A 62 12.32 9.96 -6.60
CA TYR A 62 11.07 9.88 -7.34
C TYR A 62 10.66 11.27 -7.86
N THR A 63 11.54 11.89 -8.65
CA THR A 63 11.30 13.19 -9.31
C THR A 63 10.86 13.04 -10.77
N ALA A 64 10.75 11.80 -11.26
CA ALA A 64 10.43 11.52 -12.66
C ALA A 64 8.97 11.79 -13.04
N GLY A 65 8.07 11.95 -12.07
CA GLY A 65 6.66 12.21 -12.35
C GLY A 65 6.33 13.68 -12.56
N ASN A 66 5.10 13.94 -13.01
CA ASN A 66 4.62 15.29 -13.27
C ASN A 66 4.15 15.90 -11.96
N MET A 67 5.04 16.67 -11.33
CA MET A 67 4.76 17.43 -10.10
C MET A 67 4.70 18.94 -10.39
N THR A 68 4.14 19.31 -11.54
CA THR A 68 4.12 20.69 -12.04
C THR A 68 2.69 21.16 -12.32
N SER A 69 2.50 22.46 -12.44
CA SER A 69 1.21 23.05 -12.82
C SER A 69 0.81 22.78 -14.27
N GLN A 70 1.70 22.22 -15.09
CA GLN A 70 1.45 21.93 -16.50
C GLN A 70 0.90 20.51 -16.71
N PRO A 71 0.07 20.29 -17.74
CA PRO A 71 -0.35 18.94 -18.13
C PRO A 71 0.85 18.02 -18.42
N PRO A 72 0.72 16.71 -18.20
CA PRO A 72 1.80 15.76 -18.42
C PRO A 72 2.17 15.68 -19.91
N LYS A 73 3.44 15.42 -20.19
CA LYS A 73 3.89 15.02 -21.52
C LYS A 73 3.45 13.57 -21.79
N ASN A 74 3.25 13.22 -23.06
CA ASN A 74 3.02 11.83 -23.48
C ASN A 74 4.33 11.01 -23.47
N GLU A 75 4.95 10.88 -22.29
CA GLU A 75 6.23 10.20 -22.05
C GLU A 75 6.10 9.19 -20.91
N MET A 76 6.98 8.18 -20.88
CA MET A 76 6.99 7.20 -19.79
C MET A 76 7.41 7.84 -18.47
N VAL A 77 6.64 7.56 -17.42
CA VAL A 77 7.02 7.86 -16.03
C VAL A 77 7.29 6.54 -15.32
N TYR A 78 8.50 6.38 -14.78
CA TYR A 78 8.97 5.13 -14.19
C TYR A 78 9.48 5.33 -12.76
N PHE A 79 8.90 4.60 -11.81
CA PHE A 79 9.26 4.65 -10.39
C PHE A 79 9.82 3.30 -9.92
N PRO A 80 11.14 3.06 -10.03
CA PRO A 80 11.72 1.78 -9.66
C PRO A 80 11.54 1.49 -8.17
N GLY A 81 10.91 0.35 -7.87
CA GLY A 81 10.74 -0.15 -6.50
C GLY A 81 9.88 0.73 -5.59
N VAL A 82 9.01 1.60 -6.13
CA VAL A 82 8.08 2.40 -5.31
C VAL A 82 7.13 1.53 -4.48
N MET A 83 6.79 0.35 -4.98
CA MET A 83 5.97 -0.63 -4.26
C MET A 83 6.77 -1.54 -3.31
N SER A 84 8.10 -1.36 -3.23
CA SER A 84 8.93 -2.20 -2.36
C SER A 84 8.67 -1.89 -0.88
N PRO A 85 8.54 -2.90 0.00
CA PRO A 85 8.45 -2.68 1.45
C PRO A 85 9.78 -2.28 2.09
N SER A 86 10.89 -2.33 1.34
CA SER A 86 12.24 -2.06 1.87
C SER A 86 12.66 -0.59 1.76
N ARG A 87 11.80 0.27 1.20
CA ARG A 87 11.96 1.73 1.22
C ARG A 87 11.10 2.32 2.33
N LYS A 88 11.16 3.64 2.48
CA LYS A 88 10.20 4.43 3.26
C LYS A 88 9.80 5.68 2.49
N PHE A 89 8.63 6.26 2.75
CA PHE A 89 8.30 7.58 2.22
C PHE A 89 8.84 8.66 3.15
N GLY A 90 8.50 8.60 4.44
CA GLY A 90 8.92 9.55 5.46
C GLY A 90 8.20 10.89 5.41
N VAL A 91 7.07 10.98 4.71
CA VAL A 91 6.16 12.14 4.68
C VAL A 91 4.72 11.65 4.64
N PHE A 92 3.79 12.41 5.21
CA PHE A 92 2.38 12.03 5.28
C PHE A 92 1.75 11.88 3.89
N ARG A 93 1.93 12.89 3.02
CA ARG A 93 1.39 12.90 1.66
C ARG A 93 2.41 13.50 0.70
N LYS A 94 2.62 12.86 -0.44
CA LYS A 94 3.40 13.43 -1.54
C LYS A 94 2.83 13.00 -2.88
N VAL A 95 2.46 13.97 -3.70
CA VAL A 95 2.12 13.71 -5.10
C VAL A 95 3.39 13.28 -5.82
N LEU A 96 3.33 12.13 -6.50
CA LEU A 96 4.44 11.61 -7.31
C LEU A 96 4.22 11.89 -8.79
N HIS A 97 2.97 11.82 -9.28
CA HIS A 97 2.63 12.11 -10.67
C HIS A 97 1.17 12.51 -10.82
N THR A 98 0.89 13.63 -11.47
CA THR A 98 -0.46 14.01 -11.90
C THR A 98 -0.61 13.83 -13.42
N GLY A 99 -1.49 12.90 -13.80
CA GLY A 99 -1.90 12.62 -15.16
C GLY A 99 -3.18 13.37 -15.56
N LEU A 100 -3.59 13.27 -16.84
CA LEU A 100 -4.83 13.90 -17.31
C LEU A 100 -6.11 13.34 -16.66
N TYR A 101 -6.07 12.11 -16.16
CA TYR A 101 -7.24 11.37 -15.67
C TYR A 101 -7.03 10.71 -14.31
N SER A 102 -5.82 10.80 -13.75
CA SER A 102 -5.49 10.15 -12.49
C SER A 102 -4.28 10.79 -11.83
N GLN A 103 -4.20 10.71 -10.51
CA GLN A 103 -3.06 11.19 -9.72
C GLN A 103 -2.49 10.06 -8.86
N PHE A 104 -1.17 9.89 -8.92
CA PHE A 104 -0.43 8.89 -8.15
C PHE A 104 0.28 9.56 -6.98
N VAL A 105 -0.07 9.15 -5.77
CA VAL A 105 0.35 9.79 -4.51
C VAL A 105 0.96 8.73 -3.59
N ALA A 106 1.98 9.14 -2.85
CA ALA A 106 2.63 8.37 -1.81
C ALA A 106 2.18 8.85 -0.43
N MET A 107 1.93 7.92 0.50
CA MET A 107 1.57 8.26 1.88
C MET A 107 2.23 7.35 2.90
N GLU A 108 2.61 7.93 4.03
CA GLU A 108 3.06 7.22 5.23
C GLU A 108 2.27 7.71 6.44
N VAL A 109 1.55 6.79 7.08
CA VAL A 109 0.74 7.06 8.26
C VAL A 109 1.51 6.58 9.49
N PRO A 110 1.80 7.45 10.47
CA PRO A 110 2.51 7.05 11.68
C PRO A 110 1.70 6.02 12.49
N VAL A 111 2.36 5.32 13.41
CA VAL A 111 1.70 4.38 14.33
C VAL A 111 0.61 5.11 15.13
N ASN A 112 -0.58 4.50 15.23
CA ASN A 112 -1.80 5.11 15.78
C ASN A 112 -2.34 6.33 15.01
N GLY A 113 -1.74 6.66 13.86
CA GLY A 113 -2.21 7.72 12.98
C GLY A 113 -3.35 7.25 12.08
N GLU A 114 -3.88 8.19 11.32
CA GLU A 114 -4.94 7.98 10.35
C GLU A 114 -4.73 8.87 9.11
N ILE A 115 -5.45 8.57 8.02
CA ILE A 115 -5.47 9.42 6.82
C ILE A 115 -6.50 10.55 6.96
N GLY A 116 -7.69 10.25 7.48
CA GLY A 116 -8.83 11.17 7.54
C GLY A 116 -10.15 10.41 7.36
N ASP A 117 -11.25 10.97 7.87
CA ASP A 117 -12.62 10.56 7.56
C ASP A 117 -13.13 11.42 6.40
N GLU A 118 -13.02 10.87 5.18
CA GLU A 118 -13.12 11.63 3.94
C GLU A 118 -14.26 11.14 3.04
N VAL A 119 -14.78 12.05 2.22
CA VAL A 119 -15.70 11.77 1.12
C VAL A 119 -15.27 12.63 -0.07
N HIS A 120 -14.80 12.00 -1.14
CA HIS A 120 -14.40 12.71 -2.37
C HIS A 120 -15.33 12.36 -3.53
N THR A 121 -15.40 13.24 -4.53
CA THR A 121 -16.19 13.03 -5.74
C THR A 121 -15.47 12.20 -6.81
N VAL A 122 -14.27 11.71 -6.50
CA VAL A 122 -13.41 10.91 -7.39
C VAL A 122 -13.32 9.46 -6.89
N ASP A 123 -13.01 8.53 -7.79
CA ASP A 123 -12.65 7.17 -7.37
C ASP A 123 -11.23 7.19 -6.77
N GLN A 124 -11.01 6.40 -5.73
CA GLN A 124 -9.70 6.24 -5.09
C GLN A 124 -9.32 4.77 -4.96
N THR A 125 -8.09 4.43 -5.33
CA THR A 125 -7.52 3.09 -5.16
C THR A 125 -6.28 3.17 -4.29
N LEU A 126 -6.30 2.50 -3.14
CA LEU A 126 -5.20 2.45 -2.18
C LEU A 126 -4.51 1.09 -2.25
N ILE A 127 -3.19 1.10 -2.41
CA ILE A 127 -2.35 -0.09 -2.52
C ILE A 127 -1.35 -0.06 -1.36
N PHE A 128 -1.49 -1.03 -0.45
CA PHE A 128 -0.68 -1.08 0.77
C PHE A 128 0.66 -1.74 0.49
N THR A 129 1.75 -1.03 0.80
CA THR A 129 3.12 -1.41 0.45
C THR A 129 3.96 -1.84 1.66
N HIS A 130 3.60 -1.39 2.87
CA HIS A 130 4.23 -1.80 4.14
C HIS A 130 3.27 -1.54 5.31
N GLY A 131 3.48 -2.24 6.43
CA GLY A 131 2.68 -2.08 7.65
C GLY A 131 1.35 -2.84 7.62
N THR A 132 0.58 -2.65 8.70
CA THR A 132 -0.78 -3.20 8.86
C THR A 132 -1.71 -2.07 9.31
N GLY A 133 -2.93 -2.05 8.79
CA GLY A 133 -3.92 -1.03 9.10
C GLY A 133 -5.35 -1.57 9.10
N LYS A 134 -6.30 -0.68 9.34
CA LYS A 134 -7.73 -0.94 9.23
C LYS A 134 -8.35 0.02 8.24
N ALA A 135 -8.98 -0.51 7.21
CA ALA A 135 -9.82 0.23 6.28
C ALA A 135 -11.27 0.20 6.78
N ILE A 136 -11.93 1.35 6.77
CA ILE A 136 -13.36 1.50 7.05
C ILE A 136 -13.96 2.19 5.83
N VAL A 137 -14.78 1.48 5.05
CA VAL A 137 -15.39 2.00 3.81
C VAL A 137 -16.88 1.74 3.85
N ALA A 138 -17.70 2.79 3.77
CA ALA A 138 -19.15 2.71 3.94
C ALA A 138 -19.57 1.92 5.20
N GLY A 139 -18.83 2.13 6.31
CA GLY A 139 -19.04 1.42 7.58
C GLY A 139 -18.58 -0.04 7.61
N LYS A 140 -18.06 -0.59 6.50
CA LYS A 140 -17.45 -1.94 6.49
C LYS A 140 -15.99 -1.87 6.88
N GLU A 141 -15.62 -2.62 7.90
CA GLU A 141 -14.23 -2.74 8.35
C GLU A 141 -13.49 -3.90 7.66
N GLN A 142 -12.20 -3.70 7.39
CA GLN A 142 -11.29 -4.70 6.86
C GLN A 142 -9.86 -4.44 7.35
N GLU A 143 -9.20 -5.46 7.90
CA GLU A 143 -7.75 -5.40 8.12
C GLU A 143 -7.02 -5.43 6.77
N VAL A 144 -6.04 -4.55 6.61
CA VAL A 144 -5.23 -4.41 5.40
C VAL A 144 -3.76 -4.51 5.74
N LYS A 145 -2.98 -5.12 4.86
CA LYS A 145 -1.52 -5.26 5.01
C LYS A 145 -0.83 -5.15 3.66
N GLN A 146 0.49 -5.24 3.66
CA GLN A 146 1.29 -5.27 2.44
C GLN A 146 0.72 -6.24 1.39
N GLY A 147 0.51 -5.72 0.18
CA GLY A 147 0.01 -6.46 -0.98
C GLY A 147 -1.51 -6.37 -1.17
N ASP A 148 -2.24 -5.86 -0.17
CA ASP A 148 -3.68 -5.64 -0.27
C ASP A 148 -4.01 -4.37 -1.05
N VAL A 149 -5.22 -4.34 -1.63
CA VAL A 149 -5.76 -3.21 -2.38
C VAL A 149 -7.17 -2.92 -1.86
N VAL A 150 -7.47 -1.65 -1.64
CA VAL A 150 -8.81 -1.15 -1.34
C VAL A 150 -9.22 -0.15 -2.41
N ILE A 151 -10.45 -0.31 -2.92
CA ILE A 151 -11.05 0.60 -3.89
C ILE A 151 -12.21 1.30 -3.20
N VAL A 152 -12.20 2.62 -3.25
CA VAL A 152 -13.24 3.50 -2.72
C VAL A 152 -13.91 4.21 -3.89
N PRO A 153 -15.17 3.87 -4.21
CA PRO A 153 -15.92 4.57 -5.25
C PRO A 153 -16.23 6.01 -4.85
N ALA A 154 -16.34 6.90 -5.85
CA ALA A 154 -16.75 8.29 -5.67
C ALA A 154 -18.01 8.43 -4.79
N GLY A 155 -17.98 9.42 -3.88
CA GLY A 155 -19.07 9.71 -2.94
C GLY A 155 -19.16 8.73 -1.76
N THR A 156 -18.18 7.84 -1.57
CA THR A 156 -18.17 6.87 -0.48
C THR A 156 -17.34 7.38 0.69
N GLN A 157 -17.94 7.41 1.89
CA GLN A 157 -17.21 7.67 3.12
C GLN A 157 -16.15 6.60 3.36
N HIS A 158 -14.93 7.02 3.68
CA HIS A 158 -13.82 6.14 3.96
C HIS A 158 -12.85 6.70 5.00
N GLN A 159 -12.25 5.80 5.76
CA GLN A 159 -11.18 6.11 6.71
C GLN A 159 -10.16 4.97 6.74
N PHE A 160 -8.89 5.34 6.91
CA PHE A 160 -7.78 4.39 7.02
C PHE A 160 -6.97 4.68 8.28
N LEU A 161 -6.86 3.67 9.14
CA LEU A 161 -6.19 3.76 10.43
C LEU A 161 -4.93 2.91 10.41
N ASN A 162 -3.83 3.42 10.94
CA ASN A 162 -2.68 2.59 11.26
C ASN A 162 -2.91 1.89 12.62
N ALA A 163 -3.29 0.62 12.54
CA ALA A 163 -3.53 -0.25 13.69
C ALA A 163 -2.35 -1.18 14.01
N GLY A 164 -1.22 -1.02 13.32
CA GLY A 164 -0.01 -1.81 13.51
C GLY A 164 1.00 -1.18 14.46
N ASP A 165 2.18 -1.81 14.57
CA ASP A 165 3.32 -1.36 15.35
C ASP A 165 4.43 -0.71 14.49
N THR A 166 4.19 -0.59 13.19
CA THR A 166 5.07 0.08 12.21
C THR A 166 4.30 1.11 11.39
N PRO A 167 4.97 2.07 10.74
CA PRO A 167 4.31 2.98 9.80
C PRO A 167 3.57 2.22 8.70
N LEU A 168 2.35 2.67 8.40
CA LEU A 168 1.54 2.16 7.30
C LEU A 168 1.91 2.94 6.05
N GLU A 169 2.52 2.27 5.07
CA GLU A 169 2.95 2.91 3.82
C GLU A 169 2.10 2.40 2.66
N LEU A 170 1.58 3.33 1.87
CA LEU A 170 0.72 3.02 0.73
C LEU A 170 0.93 4.01 -0.40
N VAL A 171 0.59 3.58 -1.61
CA VAL A 171 0.32 4.53 -2.69
C VAL A 171 -1.18 4.59 -2.92
N THR A 172 -1.66 5.75 -3.28
CA THR A 172 -3.05 5.96 -3.66
C THR A 172 -3.13 6.53 -5.07
N ILE A 173 -4.16 6.10 -5.79
CA ILE A 173 -4.52 6.61 -7.12
C ILE A 173 -5.88 7.27 -7.00
N TYR A 174 -5.94 8.58 -7.23
CA TYR A 174 -7.20 9.30 -7.43
C TYR A 174 -7.52 9.33 -8.92
N ALA A 175 -8.80 9.23 -9.30
CA ALA A 175 -9.26 9.40 -10.67
C ALA A 175 -10.59 10.18 -10.73
N PRO A 176 -10.60 11.47 -11.16
CA PRO A 176 -9.46 12.35 -11.53
C PRO A 176 -8.54 12.74 -10.35
N ALA A 177 -7.62 13.68 -10.55
CA ALA A 177 -6.72 14.15 -9.49
C ALA A 177 -7.48 14.85 -8.36
N GLU A 178 -6.95 14.78 -7.14
CA GLU A 178 -7.54 15.42 -5.94
C GLU A 178 -6.70 16.60 -5.45
N HIS A 179 -5.38 16.47 -5.46
CA HIS A 179 -4.43 17.41 -4.84
C HIS A 179 -3.68 18.29 -5.84
N ASP A 180 -3.05 19.40 -5.39
CA ASP A 180 -2.11 20.18 -6.22
C ASP A 180 -0.94 19.28 -6.65
N PRO A 181 -0.45 19.35 -7.91
CA PRO A 181 0.61 18.47 -8.37
C PRO A 181 1.94 18.60 -7.60
N ARG A 182 2.14 19.69 -6.86
CA ARG A 182 3.34 20.01 -6.09
C ARG A 182 3.24 19.59 -4.63
N THR A 183 2.11 19.01 -4.23
CA THR A 183 1.80 18.71 -2.83
C THR A 183 2.82 17.79 -2.16
N VAL A 184 3.32 18.27 -1.03
CA VAL A 184 4.16 17.55 -0.07
C VAL A 184 3.74 18.00 1.32
N HIS A 185 3.04 17.13 2.04
CA HIS A 185 2.66 17.34 3.44
C HIS A 185 3.55 16.48 4.34
N GLN A 186 4.27 17.12 5.27
CA GLN A 186 5.10 16.41 6.25
C GLN A 186 4.21 15.68 7.27
N THR A 187 3.12 16.32 7.68
CA THR A 187 2.18 15.77 8.66
C THR A 187 0.75 15.84 8.15
N LYS A 188 -0.16 15.14 8.84
CA LYS A 188 -1.58 15.21 8.56
C LYS A 188 -2.12 16.62 8.79
N GLU A 189 -1.74 17.24 9.89
CA GLU A 189 -2.21 18.57 10.28
C GLU A 189 -1.83 19.64 9.26
N GLU A 190 -0.64 19.51 8.64
CA GLU A 190 -0.25 20.38 7.52
C GLU A 190 -1.16 20.17 6.30
N GLY A 191 -1.47 18.91 5.98
CA GLY A 191 -2.34 18.58 4.86
C GLY A 191 -3.77 19.07 5.06
N ASP A 192 -4.37 18.77 6.22
CA ASP A 192 -5.71 19.22 6.58
C ASP A 192 -5.81 20.76 6.50
N ALA A 193 -4.78 21.48 6.97
CA ALA A 193 -4.75 22.93 6.94
C ALA A 193 -4.65 23.51 5.51
N GLN A 194 -3.85 22.89 4.63
CA GLN A 194 -3.74 23.33 3.22
C GLN A 194 -5.01 23.03 2.44
N GLU A 195 -5.65 21.89 2.69
CA GLU A 195 -6.95 21.55 2.10
C GLU A 195 -8.05 22.53 2.56
N GLU A 196 -8.15 22.81 3.86
CA GLU A 196 -9.13 23.79 4.39
C GLU A 196 -8.89 25.21 3.84
N ALA A 197 -7.63 25.58 3.63
CA ALA A 197 -7.26 26.86 3.02
C ALA A 197 -7.47 26.93 1.50
N GLY A 198 -7.78 25.80 0.83
CA GLY A 198 -7.87 25.71 -0.63
C GLY A 198 -6.51 25.87 -1.34
N GLU A 199 -5.42 25.54 -0.64
CA GLU A 199 -4.05 25.60 -1.17
C GLU A 199 -3.61 24.27 -1.82
N ASP A 200 -4.33 23.18 -1.55
CA ASP A 200 -4.07 21.84 -2.09
C ASP A 200 -5.15 21.38 -3.10
N GLU A 201 -5.36 22.16 -4.15
CA GLU A 201 -6.40 21.92 -5.14
C GLU A 201 -5.88 21.27 -6.42
N ALA A 202 -6.61 20.27 -6.92
CA ALA A 202 -6.33 19.69 -8.22
C ALA A 202 -6.36 20.74 -9.34
N PRO A 203 -5.46 20.66 -10.33
CA PRO A 203 -5.43 21.64 -11.41
C PRO A 203 -6.61 21.41 -12.35
N GLU A 204 -7.25 22.48 -12.83
CA GLU A 204 -8.45 22.40 -13.70
C GLU A 204 -8.29 21.45 -14.90
N TRP A 205 -7.09 21.38 -15.49
CA TRP A 205 -6.84 20.52 -16.66
C TRP A 205 -6.96 19.03 -16.34
N SER A 206 -6.80 18.63 -15.09
CA SER A 206 -6.93 17.24 -14.63
C SER A 206 -8.39 16.82 -14.43
N GLN A 207 -9.32 17.79 -14.43
CA GLN A 207 -10.76 17.57 -14.26
C GLN A 207 -11.51 17.47 -15.60
N ARG A 208 -10.81 17.69 -16.72
CA ARG A 208 -11.42 17.67 -18.05
C ARG A 208 -11.86 16.28 -18.47
N SER A 209 -12.96 16.23 -19.22
CA SER A 209 -13.43 14.98 -19.81
C SER A 209 -12.44 14.44 -20.85
N LYS A 210 -12.50 13.12 -21.09
CA LYS A 210 -11.77 12.47 -22.19
C LYS A 210 -12.03 13.17 -23.54
N SER A 211 -13.29 13.42 -23.86
CA SER A 211 -13.70 14.03 -25.13
C SER A 211 -13.11 15.43 -25.34
N GLU A 212 -12.96 16.19 -24.25
CA GLU A 212 -12.36 17.52 -24.31
C GLU A 212 -10.86 17.43 -24.54
N ASN A 213 -10.16 16.57 -23.80
CA ASN A 213 -8.72 16.37 -23.94
C ASN A 213 -8.32 15.83 -25.34
N GLU A 214 -9.17 15.00 -25.96
CA GLU A 214 -9.02 14.56 -27.36
C GLU A 214 -9.23 15.73 -28.33
N ARG A 215 -10.30 16.51 -28.14
CA ARG A 215 -10.64 17.67 -29.00
C ARG A 215 -9.55 18.73 -29.02
N ILE A 216 -8.89 18.98 -27.89
CA ILE A 216 -7.80 19.97 -27.79
C ILE A 216 -6.41 19.39 -28.08
N GLY A 217 -6.33 18.10 -28.43
CA GLY A 217 -5.09 17.45 -28.87
C GLY A 217 -4.11 17.05 -27.77
N LEU A 218 -4.53 17.07 -26.49
CA LEU A 218 -3.70 16.55 -25.37
C LEU A 218 -3.65 15.02 -25.37
N VAL A 219 -4.70 14.37 -25.89
CA VAL A 219 -4.70 12.93 -26.17
C VAL A 219 -4.63 12.70 -27.67
N LYS A 220 -3.54 12.07 -28.10
CA LYS A 220 -3.36 11.65 -29.49
C LYS A 220 -4.10 10.32 -29.69
N VAL A 221 -5.25 10.37 -30.33
CA VAL A 221 -5.97 9.17 -30.77
C VAL A 221 -5.38 8.74 -32.12
N PRO A 222 -4.87 7.50 -32.26
CA PRO A 222 -4.52 6.97 -33.57
C PRO A 222 -5.75 7.01 -34.49
N GLN A 223 -5.58 7.53 -35.70
CA GLN A 223 -6.62 7.48 -36.74
C GLN A 223 -6.80 6.06 -37.27
#